data_AF-A0A2A2GVI3-F1
#
_entry.id   AF-A0A2A2GVI3-F1
#
_cell.length_a   1.000
_cell.length_b   1.000
_cell.length_c   1.000
_cell.angle_alpha   90.00
_cell.angle_beta   90.00
_cell.angle_gamma   90.00
#
_symmetry.space_group_name_H-M   'P 1'
#
loop_
_entity.id
_entity.type
_entity.pdbx_description
1 polymer ?
#
loop_
_entity_poly.entity_id
_entity_poly.type
_entity_poly.pdbx_seq_one_letter_code
_entity_poly.pdbx_strand_id
1 'polypeptide(L)'
;MQRTQLIRLIHIARRDLQLDDETYRAALGKVCRTKTSCRDMTVPELVRVLDAFKKKGFKVRSKPVLRGVKPASPVAKILVIWQTLHRQGFVQSGDEAALNAWIRRTTARENGGLGVAQLAWLNQDSALAVKVLEKACCLIVK
;
A
#
# COMPACT_ATOMS: atom_id res chain seq x y z
N MET A 1 20.23 9.48 12.20
CA MET A 1 19.16 9.15 13.17
C MET A 1 19.19 10.17 14.29
N GLN A 2 18.04 10.73 14.66
CA GLN A 2 17.96 11.72 15.74
C GLN A 2 18.04 11.05 17.12
N ARG A 3 18.69 11.69 18.12
CA ARG A 3 18.83 11.17 19.50
C ARG A 3 17.50 10.71 20.10
N THR A 4 16.45 11.51 19.94
CA THR A 4 15.09 11.22 20.42
C THR A 4 14.52 9.94 19.81
N GLN A 5 14.83 9.64 18.56
CA GLN A 5 14.41 8.41 17.88
C GLN A 5 15.12 7.19 18.47
N LEU A 6 16.42 7.27 18.76
CA LEU A 6 17.17 6.19 19.40
C LEU A 6 16.63 5.86 20.79
N ILE A 7 16.36 6.88 21.61
CA ILE A 7 15.78 6.69 22.94
C ILE A 7 14.41 6.00 22.84
N ARG A 8 13.55 6.44 21.91
CA ARG A 8 12.26 5.78 21.66
C ARG A 8 12.43 4.31 21.29
N LEU A 9 13.36 3.99 20.37
CA LEU A 9 13.61 2.61 19.96
C LEU A 9 14.12 1.74 21.11
N ILE A 10 14.97 2.27 21.98
CA ILE A 10 15.47 1.55 23.16
C ILE A 10 14.32 1.25 24.14
N HIS A 11 13.39 2.19 24.35
CA HIS A 11 12.21 1.93 25.18
C HIS A 11 11.24 0.91 24.55
N ILE A 12 11.08 0.93 23.23
CA ILE A 12 10.31 -0.09 22.52
C ILE A 12 10.99 -1.45 22.67
N ALA A 13 12.32 -1.51 22.49
CA ALA A 13 13.09 -2.74 22.65
C ALA A 13 12.99 -3.32 24.05
N ARG A 14 12.99 -2.47 25.09
CA ARG A 14 12.74 -2.90 26.46
C ARG A 14 11.39 -3.61 26.58
N ARG A 15 10.32 -3.05 25.99
CA ARG A 15 8.97 -3.64 26.00
C ARG A 15 8.90 -4.94 25.20
N ASP A 16 9.47 -4.95 23.99
CA ASP A 16 9.44 -6.11 23.09
C ASP A 16 10.28 -7.29 23.64
N LEU A 17 11.36 -7.00 24.39
CA LEU A 17 12.18 -8.01 25.07
C LEU A 17 11.71 -8.33 26.50
N GLN A 18 10.59 -7.75 26.94
CA GLN A 18 10.01 -7.94 28.27
C GLN A 18 11.01 -7.77 29.44
N LEU A 19 11.91 -6.78 29.32
CA LEU A 19 12.91 -6.52 30.37
C LEU A 19 12.27 -5.74 31.52
N ASP A 20 12.42 -6.27 32.72
CA ASP A 20 12.12 -5.56 33.96
C ASP A 20 13.08 -4.37 34.16
N ASP A 21 12.72 -3.51 35.11
CA ASP A 21 13.41 -2.26 35.38
C ASP A 21 14.87 -2.45 35.84
N GLU A 22 15.15 -3.51 36.59
CA GLU A 22 16.47 -3.84 37.12
C GLU A 22 17.37 -4.43 36.03
N THR A 23 16.87 -5.43 35.31
CA THR A 23 17.55 -6.05 34.16
C THR A 23 17.85 -5.02 33.08
N TYR A 24 16.92 -4.09 32.84
CA TYR A 24 17.12 -2.99 31.91
C TYR A 24 18.26 -2.07 32.35
N ARG A 25 18.30 -1.63 33.61
CA ARG A 25 19.39 -0.79 34.15
C ARG A 25 20.73 -1.51 34.13
N ALA A 26 20.76 -2.80 34.46
CA ALA A 26 21.95 -3.64 34.39
C ALA A 26 22.48 -3.77 32.95
N ALA A 27 21.59 -3.96 31.97
CA ALA A 27 21.96 -4.03 30.56
C ALA A 27 22.55 -2.70 30.05
N LEU A 28 21.98 -1.57 30.48
CA LEU A 28 22.52 -0.24 30.18
C LEU A 28 23.90 -0.03 30.83
N GLY A 29 24.06 -0.38 32.10
CA GLY A 29 25.32 -0.26 32.84
C GLY A 29 26.44 -1.11 32.24
N LYS A 30 26.13 -2.31 31.73
CA LYS A 30 27.07 -3.21 31.05
C LYS A 30 27.58 -2.63 29.72
N VAL A 31 26.73 -1.94 28.97
CA VAL A 31 27.08 -1.39 27.64
C VAL A 31 27.75 -0.02 27.77
N CYS A 32 27.32 0.81 28.71
CA CYS A 32 27.71 2.21 28.83
C CYS A 32 28.58 2.53 30.05
N ARG A 33 29.25 1.51 30.62
CA ARG A 33 30.24 1.62 31.70
C ARG A 33 29.77 2.55 32.84
N THR A 34 28.72 2.13 33.55
CA THR A 34 28.07 2.74 34.76
C THR A 34 26.78 3.55 34.54
N LYS A 35 26.44 3.96 33.32
CA LYS A 35 25.20 4.74 33.08
C LYS A 35 23.94 3.87 33.10
N THR A 36 22.95 4.26 33.91
CA THR A 36 21.69 3.53 34.10
C THR A 36 20.48 4.17 33.40
N SER A 37 20.67 5.32 32.73
CA SER A 37 19.61 6.10 32.10
C SER A 37 19.99 6.55 30.69
N CYS A 38 19.06 6.42 29.75
CA CYS A 38 19.22 6.90 28.37
C CYS A 38 19.38 8.41 28.25
N ARG A 39 18.99 9.18 29.29
CA ARG A 39 19.15 10.65 29.32
C ARG A 39 20.61 11.07 29.47
N ASP A 40 21.42 10.25 30.15
CA ASP A 40 22.83 10.55 30.44
C ASP A 40 23.77 9.98 29.36
N MET A 41 23.20 9.31 28.36
CA MET A 41 23.92 8.68 27.25
C MET A 41 24.04 9.62 26.05
N THR A 42 25.23 9.58 25.44
CA THR A 42 25.57 10.20 24.17
C THR A 42 24.99 9.39 23.00
N VAL A 43 24.91 10.00 21.81
CA VAL A 43 24.40 9.32 20.61
C VAL A 43 25.15 8.01 20.29
N PRO A 44 26.50 7.95 20.34
CA PRO A 44 27.23 6.71 20.10
C PRO A 44 26.92 5.61 21.12
N GLU A 45 26.73 5.98 22.39
CA GLU A 45 26.35 5.04 23.45
C GLU A 45 24.94 4.47 23.23
N LEU A 46 23.98 5.32 22.84
CA LEU A 46 22.62 4.89 22.52
C LEU A 46 22.58 3.91 21.34
N VAL A 47 23.43 4.12 20.32
CA VAL A 47 23.56 3.17 19.19
C VAL A 47 24.09 1.82 19.68
N ARG A 48 25.12 1.79 20.54
CA ARG A 48 25.67 0.55 21.10
C ARG A 48 24.63 -0.22 21.92
N VAL A 49 23.82 0.48 22.72
CA VAL A 49 22.71 -0.14 23.47
C VAL A 49 21.69 -0.76 22.53
N LEU A 50 21.29 -0.01 21.51
CA LEU A 50 20.33 -0.50 20.52
C LEU A 50 20.85 -1.75 19.79
N ASP A 51 22.13 -1.78 19.44
CA ASP A 51 22.76 -2.94 18.79
C ASP A 51 22.88 -4.14 19.73
N ALA A 52 23.15 -3.93 21.02
CA ALA A 52 23.11 -4.98 22.02
C ALA A 52 21.70 -5.60 22.15
N PHE A 53 20.65 -4.77 22.05
CA PHE A 53 19.27 -5.25 22.05
C PHE A 53 18.91 -5.98 20.76
N LYS A 54 19.41 -5.53 19.60
CA LYS A 54 19.25 -6.28 18.33
C LYS A 54 19.87 -7.67 18.42
N LYS A 55 21.08 -7.79 19.00
CA LYS A 55 21.73 -9.09 19.25
C LYS A 55 20.91 -10.00 20.17
N LYS A 56 20.16 -9.42 21.11
CA LYS A 56 19.23 -10.14 22.00
C LYS A 56 17.89 -10.49 21.35
N GLY A 57 17.68 -10.15 20.07
CA GLY A 57 16.47 -10.50 19.32
C GLY A 57 15.54 -9.33 19.01
N PHE A 58 15.89 -8.09 19.38
CA PHE A 58 15.09 -6.93 19.01
C PHE A 58 15.14 -6.66 17.51
N LYS A 59 13.98 -6.70 16.84
CA LYS A 59 13.84 -6.37 15.43
C LYS A 59 13.12 -5.03 15.29
N VAL A 60 13.79 -4.04 14.69
CA VAL A 60 13.17 -2.74 14.38
C VAL A 60 12.12 -2.96 13.30
N ARG A 61 10.85 -3.05 13.71
CA ARG A 61 9.72 -3.07 12.78
C ARG A 61 9.52 -1.65 12.25
N SER A 62 9.73 -1.45 10.94
CA SER A 62 9.17 -0.28 10.28
C SER A 62 7.65 -0.41 10.28
N LYS A 63 6.94 0.68 10.57
CA LYS A 63 5.49 0.70 10.29
C LYS A 63 5.30 0.29 8.83
N PRO A 64 4.32 -0.59 8.51
CA PRO A 64 3.95 -0.80 7.13
C PRO A 64 3.60 0.57 6.57
N VAL A 65 4.39 1.04 5.60
CA VAL A 65 3.99 2.18 4.79
C VAL A 65 2.72 1.69 4.10
N LEU A 66 1.58 2.28 4.48
CA LEU A 66 0.39 2.22 3.65
C LEU A 66 0.81 2.87 2.34
N ARG A 67 1.32 2.08 1.39
CA ARG A 67 1.48 2.54 0.02
C ARG A 67 0.07 2.92 -0.37
N GLY A 68 -0.20 4.22 -0.48
CA GLY A 68 -1.51 4.70 -0.91
C GLY A 68 -1.90 3.88 -2.13
N VAL A 69 -3.01 3.15 -2.03
CA VAL A 69 -3.53 2.39 -3.17
C VAL A 69 -3.71 3.43 -4.26
N LYS A 70 -2.87 3.38 -5.29
CA LYS A 70 -3.01 4.30 -6.42
C LYS A 70 -4.46 4.17 -6.90
N PRO A 71 -5.19 5.27 -7.10
CA PRO A 71 -6.56 5.16 -7.60
C PRO A 71 -6.53 4.32 -8.87
N ALA A 72 -7.38 3.29 -8.92
CA ALA A 72 -7.45 2.40 -10.06
C ALA A 72 -7.73 3.21 -11.33
N SER A 73 -7.01 2.92 -12.41
CA SER A 73 -7.23 3.60 -13.69
C SER A 73 -8.69 3.39 -14.16
N PRO A 74 -9.27 4.33 -14.92
CA PRO A 74 -10.60 4.14 -15.51
C PRO A 74 -10.74 2.81 -16.26
N VAL A 75 -9.68 2.40 -16.97
CA VAL A 75 -9.60 1.10 -17.66
C VAL A 75 -9.73 -0.08 -16.70
N ALA A 76 -9.01 -0.06 -15.57
CA ALA A 76 -9.11 -1.11 -14.55
C ALA A 76 -10.53 -1.19 -13.97
N LYS A 77 -11.20 -0.05 -13.78
CA LYS A 77 -12.60 -0.01 -13.31
C LYS A 77 -13.56 -0.61 -14.34
N ILE A 78 -13.41 -0.28 -15.62
CA ILE A 78 -14.25 -0.85 -16.70
C ILE A 78 -14.12 -2.38 -16.74
N LEU A 79 -12.90 -2.91 -16.64
CA LEU A 79 -12.66 -4.36 -16.63
C LEU A 79 -13.37 -5.04 -15.45
N VAL A 80 -13.26 -4.47 -14.25
CA VAL A 80 -13.90 -5.02 -13.05
C VAL A 80 -15.42 -4.97 -13.17
N ILE A 81 -15.98 -3.89 -13.67
CA ILE A 81 -17.43 -3.77 -13.89
C ILE A 81 -17.90 -4.81 -14.92
N TRP A 82 -17.17 -5.00 -16.03
CA TRP A 82 -17.52 -6.00 -17.03
C TRP A 82 -17.53 -7.42 -16.47
N GLN A 83 -16.51 -7.78 -15.68
CA GLN A 83 -16.47 -9.06 -15.00
C GLN A 83 -17.62 -9.21 -13.98
N THR A 84 -17.98 -8.12 -13.32
CA THR A 84 -19.11 -8.10 -12.37
C THR A 84 -20.44 -8.34 -13.09
N LEU A 85 -20.66 -7.67 -14.23
CA LEU A 85 -21.82 -7.86 -15.08
C LEU A 85 -21.96 -9.31 -15.56
N HIS A 86 -20.85 -9.92 -15.99
CA HIS A 86 -20.84 -11.33 -16.39
C HIS A 86 -21.17 -12.26 -15.21
N ARG A 87 -20.56 -12.06 -14.04
CA ARG A 87 -20.84 -12.87 -12.84
C ARG A 87 -22.29 -12.76 -12.38
N GLN A 88 -22.91 -11.60 -12.59
CA GLN A 88 -24.32 -11.35 -12.28
C GLN A 88 -25.27 -11.79 -13.40
N GLY A 89 -24.76 -12.28 -14.53
CA GLY A 89 -25.56 -12.79 -15.65
C GLY A 89 -26.12 -11.72 -16.59
N PHE A 90 -25.75 -10.45 -16.43
CA PHE A 90 -26.18 -9.37 -17.34
C PHE A 90 -25.52 -9.46 -18.72
N VAL A 91 -24.36 -10.11 -18.81
CA VAL A 91 -23.61 -10.30 -20.06
C VAL A 91 -23.24 -11.77 -20.20
N GLN A 92 -23.29 -12.28 -21.43
CA GLN A 92 -23.05 -13.70 -21.74
C GLN A 92 -21.59 -14.15 -21.63
N SER A 93 -20.62 -13.25 -21.85
CA SER A 93 -19.19 -13.55 -21.74
C SER A 93 -18.43 -12.43 -21.03
N GLY A 94 -17.58 -12.82 -20.08
CA GLY A 94 -16.67 -11.93 -19.35
C GLY A 94 -15.31 -11.74 -20.05
N ASP A 95 -15.14 -12.28 -21.26
CA ASP A 95 -13.87 -12.29 -21.97
C ASP A 95 -13.50 -10.90 -22.49
N GLU A 96 -12.18 -10.66 -22.59
CA GLU A 96 -11.66 -9.38 -23.09
C GLU A 96 -12.08 -9.11 -24.55
N ALA A 97 -12.23 -10.15 -25.37
CA ALA A 97 -12.73 -10.03 -26.74
C ALA A 97 -14.17 -9.49 -26.79
N ALA A 98 -15.06 -10.00 -25.93
CA ALA A 98 -16.44 -9.53 -25.82
C ALA A 98 -16.49 -8.09 -25.32
N LEU A 99 -15.65 -7.75 -24.34
CA LEU A 99 -15.49 -6.39 -23.84
C LEU A 99 -15.02 -5.43 -24.95
N ASN A 100 -13.99 -5.79 -25.69
CA ASN A 100 -13.46 -4.98 -26.79
C ASN A 100 -14.50 -4.77 -27.91
N ALA A 101 -15.27 -5.81 -28.26
CA ALA A 101 -16.36 -5.68 -29.22
C ALA A 101 -17.48 -4.75 -28.72
N TRP A 102 -17.81 -4.80 -27.43
CA TRP A 102 -18.77 -3.89 -26.82
C TRP A 102 -18.26 -2.45 -26.78
N ILE A 103 -16.99 -2.23 -26.40
CA ILE A 103 -16.35 -0.91 -26.39
C ILE A 103 -16.34 -0.32 -27.80
N ARG A 104 -15.93 -1.11 -28.81
CA ARG A 104 -15.88 -0.66 -30.20
C ARG A 104 -17.24 -0.15 -30.68
N ARG A 105 -18.32 -0.90 -30.44
CA ARG A 105 -19.69 -0.47 -30.79
C ARG A 105 -20.11 0.78 -30.03
N THR A 106 -19.78 0.85 -28.76
CA THR A 106 -20.21 1.93 -27.86
C THR A 106 -19.50 3.25 -28.15
N THR A 107 -18.20 3.18 -28.45
CA THR A 107 -17.35 4.35 -28.71
C THR A 107 -17.43 4.82 -30.16
N ALA A 108 -17.83 3.98 -31.12
CA ALA A 108 -17.96 4.38 -32.52
C ALA A 108 -18.89 5.60 -32.71
N ARG A 109 -19.98 5.69 -31.93
CA ARG A 109 -20.89 6.85 -31.94
C ARG A 109 -20.27 8.13 -31.37
N GLU A 110 -19.37 7.97 -30.41
CA GLU A 110 -18.73 9.09 -29.69
C GLU A 110 -17.46 9.58 -30.40
N ASN A 111 -16.86 8.74 -31.25
CA ASN A 111 -15.56 8.99 -31.90
C ASN A 111 -15.69 9.07 -33.44
N GLY A 112 -16.69 9.80 -33.94
CA GLY A 112 -16.83 10.09 -35.37
C GLY A 112 -16.97 8.87 -36.29
N GLY A 113 -17.44 7.73 -35.78
CA GLY A 113 -17.59 6.47 -36.51
C GLY A 113 -16.46 5.45 -36.27
N LEU A 114 -15.33 5.84 -35.69
CA LEU A 114 -14.19 4.96 -35.43
C LEU A 114 -14.19 4.47 -33.98
N GLY A 115 -14.75 3.30 -33.74
CA GLY A 115 -14.76 2.67 -32.41
C GLY A 115 -13.36 2.25 -31.94
N VAL A 116 -13.09 2.44 -30.65
CA VAL A 116 -11.84 2.00 -30.02
C VAL A 116 -11.78 0.47 -30.00
N ALA A 117 -10.73 -0.10 -30.59
CA ALA A 117 -10.60 -1.54 -30.77
C ALA A 117 -10.16 -2.27 -29.50
N GLN A 118 -9.41 -1.60 -28.61
CA GLN A 118 -8.83 -2.22 -27.43
C GLN A 118 -9.06 -1.35 -26.18
N LEU A 119 -9.50 -1.97 -25.10
CA LEU A 119 -9.69 -1.33 -23.79
C LEU A 119 -8.45 -0.53 -23.35
N ALA A 120 -7.25 -1.07 -23.57
CA ALA A 120 -5.99 -0.42 -23.18
C ALA A 120 -5.79 0.97 -23.83
N TRP A 121 -6.37 1.22 -25.00
CA TRP A 121 -6.22 2.49 -25.71
C TRP A 121 -7.04 3.62 -25.08
N LEU A 122 -8.03 3.29 -24.25
CA LEU A 122 -8.77 4.27 -23.44
C LEU A 122 -7.90 4.90 -22.34
N ASN A 123 -6.70 4.38 -22.05
CA ASN A 123 -5.78 5.04 -21.11
C ASN A 123 -5.29 6.41 -21.62
N GLN A 124 -5.33 6.66 -22.93
CA GLN A 124 -4.88 7.92 -23.53
C GLN A 124 -5.98 8.99 -23.54
N ASP A 125 -7.24 8.58 -23.49
CA ASP A 125 -8.41 9.46 -23.50
C ASP A 125 -9.30 9.20 -22.28
N SER A 126 -9.01 9.93 -21.20
CA SER A 126 -9.75 9.80 -19.94
C SER A 126 -11.21 10.22 -20.06
N ALA A 127 -11.57 11.12 -20.98
CA ALA A 127 -12.96 11.57 -21.15
C ALA A 127 -13.80 10.48 -21.79
N LEU A 128 -13.28 9.85 -22.84
CA LEU A 128 -13.93 8.71 -23.49
C LEU A 128 -14.02 7.51 -22.53
N ALA A 129 -12.98 7.26 -21.71
CA ALA A 129 -13.01 6.20 -20.70
C ALA A 129 -14.13 6.40 -19.67
N VAL A 130 -14.36 7.63 -19.21
CA VAL A 130 -15.46 7.93 -18.26
C VAL A 130 -16.82 7.70 -18.90
N LYS A 131 -17.02 8.10 -20.16
CA LYS A 131 -18.28 7.82 -20.89
C LYS A 131 -18.55 6.32 -21.05
N VAL A 132 -17.51 5.54 -21.33
CA VAL A 132 -17.62 4.07 -21.42
C VAL A 132 -17.97 3.49 -20.05
N LEU A 133 -17.38 4.00 -18.97
CA LEU A 133 -17.69 3.61 -17.61
C LEU A 133 -19.16 3.89 -17.25
N GLU A 134 -19.67 5.08 -17.56
CA GLU A 134 -21.08 5.44 -17.35
C GLU A 134 -22.02 4.48 -18.09
N LYS A 135 -21.75 4.21 -19.37
CA LYS A 135 -22.56 3.28 -20.16
C LYS A 135 -22.48 1.84 -19.66
N ALA A 136 -21.33 1.41 -19.12
CA ALA A 136 -21.19 0.11 -18.47
C ALA A 136 -22.04 0.04 -17.19
N CYS A 137 -22.04 1.09 -16.38
CA CYS A 137 -22.92 1.19 -15.20
C CYS A 137 -24.41 1.17 -15.57
N CYS A 138 -24.80 1.80 -16.68
CA CYS A 138 -26.20 1.76 -17.15
C CYS A 138 -26.68 0.35 -17.53
N LEU A 139 -25.80 -0.63 -17.75
CA LEU A 139 -26.19 -2.03 -17.97
C LEU A 139 -26.71 -2.71 -16.70
N ILE A 140 -26.39 -2.15 -15.51
CA ILE A 140 -26.85 -2.67 -14.20
C ILE A 140 -28.24 -2.15 -13.85
N VAL A 141 -28.61 -0.97 -14.36
CA VAL A 141 -29.84 -0.23 -13.98
C VAL A 141 -31.01 -0.47 -14.96
N LYS A 142 -30.83 -1.34 -15.97
CA LYS A 142 -31.87 -1.73 -16.93
C LYS A 142 -32.38 -3.12 -16.62
#